data_AF-A0A4R4TUF0-F1
#
_entry.id   AF-A0A4R4TUF0-F1
#
_cell.length_a   1.000
_cell.length_b   1.000
_cell.length_c   1.000
_cell.angle_alpha   90.00
_cell.angle_beta   90.00
_cell.angle_gamma   90.00
#
_symmetry.space_group_name_H-M   'P 1'
#
loop_
_entity.id
_entity.type
_entity.pdbx_description
1 polymer ?
#
loop_
_entity_poly.entity_id
_entity_poly.type
_entity_poly.pdbx_seq_one_letter_code
_entity_poly.pdbx_strand_id
1 'polypeptide(L)' 'MTLANTSTPAVAKAALKEDFPDWRIIVSDKGRWWGQLWPLPRDQFNRVNLVDADTAEGLRAELDRAVAGSAR' A
#
# COMPACT_ATOMS: atom_id res chain seq x y z
N MET A 1 -7.17 -9.61 28.87
CA MET A 1 -8.14 -9.10 27.87
C MET A 1 -7.41 -8.13 26.97
N THR A 2 -7.02 -8.57 25.77
CA THR A 2 -6.30 -7.73 24.80
C THR A 2 -7.28 -7.35 23.70
N LEU A 3 -7.83 -6.14 23.77
CA LEU A 3 -8.57 -5.54 22.65
C LEU A 3 -7.52 -5.07 21.64
N ALA A 4 -6.96 -6.00 20.87
CA ALA A 4 -6.21 -5.63 19.68
C ALA A 4 -7.25 -5.11 18.68
N ASN A 5 -7.14 -3.84 18.32
CA ASN A 5 -7.97 -3.12 17.37
C ASN A 5 -8.18 -3.96 16.08
N THR A 6 -9.25 -4.75 16.01
CA THR A 6 -9.52 -5.71 14.93
C THR A 6 -10.19 -5.00 13.75
N SER A 7 -9.46 -4.07 13.13
CA SER A 7 -9.77 -3.75 11.73
C SER A 7 -9.43 -4.98 10.91
N THR A 8 -10.46 -5.65 10.37
CA THR A 8 -10.24 -6.78 9.45
C THR A 8 -9.40 -6.31 8.26
N PRO A 9 -8.65 -7.21 7.60
CA PRO A 9 -7.88 -6.86 6.41
C PRO A 9 -8.70 -6.14 5.34
N ALA A 10 -10.01 -6.37 5.28
CA ALA A 10 -10.92 -5.64 4.40
C ALA A 10 -11.05 -4.14 4.73
N VAL A 11 -11.18 -3.79 6.02
CA VAL A 11 -11.29 -2.39 6.49
C VAL A 11 -9.96 -1.67 6.25
N ALA A 12 -8.85 -2.28 6.63
CA ALA A 12 -7.53 -1.67 6.42
C ALA A 12 -7.21 -1.49 4.92
N LYS A 13 -7.62 -2.44 4.08
CA LYS A 13 -7.51 -2.33 2.62
C LYS A 13 -8.37 -1.21 2.04
N ALA A 14 -9.59 -1.02 2.56
CA ALA A 14 -10.46 0.07 2.11
C ALA A 14 -9.83 1.43 2.45
N ALA A 15 -9.36 1.62 3.68
CA ALA A 15 -8.68 2.84 4.10
C ALA A 15 -7.46 3.15 3.21
N LEU A 16 -6.58 2.16 2.98
CA LEU A 16 -5.42 2.34 2.10
C LEU A 16 -5.80 2.71 0.66
N LYS A 17 -6.93 2.22 0.14
CA LYS A 17 -7.41 2.60 -1.19
C LYS A 17 -7.94 4.03 -1.23
N GLU A 18 -8.53 4.51 -0.13
CA GLU A 18 -8.99 5.90 -0.01
C GLU A 18 -7.80 6.86 0.10
N ASP A 19 -6.76 6.49 0.85
CA ASP A 19 -5.54 7.28 1.02
C ASP A 19 -4.66 7.29 -0.25
N PHE A 20 -4.61 6.17 -0.98
CA PHE A 20 -3.73 5.98 -2.13
C PHE A 20 -4.51 5.49 -3.37
N PRO A 21 -5.38 6.33 -3.96
CA PRO A 21 -6.29 5.92 -5.04
C PRO A 21 -5.56 5.45 -6.32
N ASP A 22 -4.35 5.97 -6.56
CA ASP A 22 -3.53 5.57 -7.72
C ASP A 22 -2.88 4.19 -7.53
N TRP A 23 -2.84 3.69 -6.29
CA TRP A 23 -2.19 2.43 -5.94
C TRP A 23 -3.19 1.28 -5.83
N ARG A 24 -2.87 0.19 -6.52
CA ARG A 24 -3.59 -1.07 -6.38
C ARG A 24 -3.11 -1.79 -5.11
N ILE A 25 -3.98 -1.83 -4.10
CA ILE A 25 -3.74 -2.55 -2.84
C ILE A 25 -4.15 -4.02 -2.97
N ILE A 26 -3.23 -4.93 -2.69
CA ILE A 26 -3.41 -6.38 -2.74
C ILE A 26 -3.03 -6.95 -1.38
N VAL A 27 -3.83 -7.91 -0.88
CA VAL A 27 -3.59 -8.61 0.38
C VAL A 27 -3.66 -10.09 0.06
N SER A 28 -2.61 -10.83 0.40
CA SER A 28 -2.61 -12.29 0.33
C SER A 28 -3.41 -12.87 1.51
N ASP A 29 -4.00 -14.03 1.26
CA ASP A 29 -4.54 -14.94 2.26
C ASP A 29 -3.57 -15.26 3.41
N LYS A 30 -2.25 -15.20 3.16
CA LYS A 30 -1.19 -15.38 4.16
C LYS A 30 -0.84 -14.12 4.95
N GLY A 31 -1.56 -13.01 4.72
CA GLY A 31 -1.40 -11.75 5.46
C GLY A 31 -0.36 -10.78 4.89
N ARG A 32 0.30 -11.10 3.77
CA ARG A 32 1.24 -10.17 3.11
C ARG A 32 0.50 -9.12 2.29
N TRP A 33 0.97 -7.88 2.34
CA TRP A 33 0.40 -6.71 1.70
C TRP A 33 1.29 -6.22 0.57
N TRP A 34 0.68 -5.81 -0.53
CA TRP A 34 1.36 -5.20 -1.68
C TRP A 34 0.63 -3.95 -2.14
N GLY A 35 1.41 -2.96 -2.55
CA GLY A 35 0.95 -1.79 -3.28
C GLY A 35 1.60 -1.77 -4.65
N GLN A 36 0.80 -1.76 -5.71
CA GLN A 36 1.30 -1.66 -7.07
C GLN A 36 0.71 -0.45 -7.78
N LEU A 37 1.57 0.41 -8.32
CA LEU A 37 1.17 1.51 -9.19
C LEU A 37 1.04 0.95 -10.62
N TRP A 38 -0.12 1.08 -11.26
CA TRP A 38 -0.33 0.60 -12.64
C TRP A 38 -1.47 1.34 -13.34
N PRO A 39 -1.35 1.70 -14.63
CA PRO A 39 -0.17 1.57 -15.50
C PRO A 39 0.82 2.72 -15.28
N LEU A 40 2.13 2.43 -15.27
CA LEU A 40 3.14 3.49 -15.31
C LEU A 40 3.46 3.88 -16.76
N PRO A 41 3.37 5.18 -17.10
CA PRO A 41 3.99 5.72 -18.29
C PRO A 41 5.50 5.42 -18.33
N ARG A 42 6.05 5.31 -19.54
CA ARG A 42 7.45 4.90 -19.75
C ARG A 42 8.46 5.85 -19.08
N ASP A 43 8.09 7.12 -18.98
CA ASP A 43 8.81 8.20 -18.28
C ASP A 43 8.86 8.03 -16.75
N GLN A 44 8.01 7.16 -16.18
CA GLN A 44 7.91 6.96 -14.73
C GLN A 44 8.49 5.62 -14.26
N PHE A 45 9.16 4.85 -15.13
CA PHE A 45 9.77 3.56 -14.79
C PHE A 45 10.82 3.63 -13.67
N ASN A 46 11.45 4.78 -13.47
CA ASN A 46 12.46 4.98 -12.43
C ASN A 46 11.83 5.22 -11.04
N ARG A 47 10.50 5.33 -10.96
CA ARG A 47 9.78 5.53 -9.69
C ARG A 47 9.48 4.20 -9.03
N VAL A 48 9.44 4.21 -7.71
CA VAL A 48 8.94 3.07 -6.92
C VAL A 48 7.50 2.82 -7.32
N ASN A 49 7.25 1.64 -7.88
CA ASN A 49 5.93 1.22 -8.40
C ASN A 49 5.41 -0.06 -7.78
N LEU A 50 6.21 -0.70 -6.94
CA LEU A 50 5.86 -1.90 -6.21
C LEU A 50 6.48 -1.80 -4.82
N VAL A 51 5.64 -1.91 -3.81
CA VAL A 51 6.04 -1.96 -2.40
C VAL A 51 5.32 -3.11 -1.71
N ASP A 52 5.92 -3.66 -0.67
CA ASP A 52 5.37 -4.77 0.09
C ASP A 52 5.61 -4.62 1.59
N ALA A 53 4.73 -5.22 2.39
CA ALA A 53 4.84 -5.24 3.84
C ALA A 53 4.10 -6.43 4.44
N ASP A 54 4.47 -6.79 5.67
CA ASP A 54 3.80 -7.85 6.44
C ASP A 54 2.53 -7.34 7.16
N THR A 55 2.30 -6.03 7.22
CA THR A 55 1.13 -5.40 7.86
C THR A 55 0.57 -4.25 7.01
N ALA A 56 -0.69 -3.87 7.28
CA ALA A 56 -1.33 -2.75 6.59
C ALA A 56 -0.65 -1.41 6.91
N GLU A 57 -0.23 -1.22 8.17
CA GLU A 57 0.49 -0.04 8.62
C GLU A 57 1.88 0.05 7.97
N GLY A 58 2.55 -1.10 7.83
CA GLY A 58 3.81 -1.18 7.10
C GLY A 58 3.62 -0.78 5.63
N LEU A 59 2.56 -1.28 4.99
CA LEU A 59 2.26 -0.90 3.61
C LEU A 59 1.99 0.60 3.48
N ARG A 60 1.25 1.21 4.42
CA ARG A 60 1.00 2.66 4.45
C ARG A 60 2.32 3.43 4.45
N ALA A 61 3.25 3.07 5.32
CA ALA A 61 4.54 3.74 5.43
C ALA A 61 5.37 3.64 4.14
N GLU A 62 5.36 2.49 3.47
CA GLU A 62 6.08 2.34 2.19
C GLU A 62 5.40 3.12 1.05
N LEU A 63 4.06 3.17 1.02
CA LEU A 63 3.31 3.99 0.07
C LEU A 63 3.58 5.49 0.27
N ASP A 64 3.58 5.97 1.51
CA ASP A 64 3.93 7.36 1.84
C ASP A 64 5.35 7.71 1.35
N ARG A 65 6.32 6.80 1.54
CA ARG A 65 7.69 6.98 1.03
C ARG A 65 7.74 7.01 -0.49
N ALA A 66 6.99 6.12 -1.16
CA ALA A 66 6.93 6.08 -2.61
C ALA A 66 6.33 7.36 -3.21
N VAL A 67 5.25 7.88 -2.60
CA VAL A 67 4.62 9.14 -3.00
C VAL A 67 5.55 10.34 -2.73
N ALA A 68 6.17 10.40 -1.55
CA ALA A 68 7.11 11.47 -1.21
C ALA A 68 8.37 11.46 -2.10
N GLY A 69 8.86 10.27 -2.49
CA GLY A 69 9.99 10.11 -3.39
C GLY A 69 9.68 10.42 -4.86
N SER A 70 8.41 10.40 -5.25
CA SER A 70 7.94 10.71 -6.60
C SER A 70 7.85 12.22 -6.88
N ALA A 71 7.77 13.06 -5.84
CA ALA A 71 7.58 14.51 -5.92
C ALA A 71 8.84 15.33 -6.30
N ARG A 72 9.83 14.73 -6.97
CA ARG A 72 11.05 15.40 -7.43
C ARG A 72 11.16 15.42 -8.95
#